data_AF-A0AAJ6NRU9-F1
#
_entry.id   AF-A0AAJ6NRU9-F1
#
_cell.length_a   1.000
_cell.length_b   1.000
_cell.length_c   1.000
_cell.angle_alpha   90.00
_cell.angle_beta   90.00
_cell.angle_gamma   90.00
#
_symmetry.space_group_name_H-M   'P 1'
#
loop_
_entity.id
_entity.type
_entity.pdbx_description
1 polymer ?
#
loop_
_entity_poly.entity_id
_entity_poly.type
_entity_poly.pdbx_seq_one_letter_code
_entity_poly.pdbx_strand_id
1 'polypeptide(L)' 'MRGFPPKVIWIRYGNCSARQIEEILRSHVENIQAFDKNPSLGVLTLY' A
#
# COMPACT_ATOMS: atom_id res chain seq x y z
N MET A 1 -9.06 -14.74 18.95
CA MET A 1 -9.02 -13.27 18.89
C MET A 1 -8.91 -12.87 17.43
N ARG A 2 -9.78 -12.01 16.90
CA ARG A 2 -9.59 -11.42 15.57
C ARG A 2 -8.58 -10.29 15.78
N GLY A 3 -7.32 -10.49 15.39
CA GLY A 3 -6.25 -9.51 15.54
C GLY A 3 -6.53 -8.23 14.75
N PHE A 4 -5.56 -7.31 14.72
CA PHE A 4 -5.65 -6.11 13.89
C PHE A 4 -6.00 -6.48 12.44
N PRO A 5 -6.90 -5.75 11.77
CA PRO A 5 -7.33 -6.09 10.41
C PRO A 5 -6.14 -6.20 9.45
N PRO A 6 -6.27 -6.99 8.37
CA PRO A 6 -5.20 -7.11 7.39
C PRO A 6 -4.82 -5.73 6.84
N LYS A 7 -3.51 -5.51 6.64
CA LYS A 7 -2.99 -4.30 6.02
C LYS A 7 -3.38 -4.29 4.54
N VAL A 8 -3.94 -3.18 4.08
CA VAL A 8 -4.37 -2.99 2.69
C VAL A 8 -3.67 -1.80 2.06
N ILE A 9 -3.09 -1.99 0.87
CA ILE A 9 -2.58 -0.89 0.04
C ILE A 9 -3.61 -0.59 -1.03
N TRP A 10 -4.17 0.62 -1.00
CA TRP A 10 -5.14 1.10 -1.97
C TRP A 10 -4.44 1.96 -3.02
N ILE A 11 -4.32 1.43 -4.24
CA ILE A 11 -3.73 2.17 -5.35
C ILE A 11 -4.85 2.89 -6.11
N ARG A 12 -4.81 4.23 -6.09
CA ARG A 12 -5.81 5.09 -6.71
C ARG A 12 -5.41 5.44 -8.15
N TYR A 13 -5.39 4.43 -9.02
CA TYR A 13 -5.02 4.61 -10.41
C TYR A 13 -6.04 3.95 -11.34
N GLY A 14 -6.62 4.71 -12.27
CA GLY A 14 -7.54 4.20 -13.29
C GLY A 14 -6.81 3.75 -14.55
N ASN A 15 -7.33 2.75 -15.27
CA ASN A 15 -6.79 2.24 -16.55
C ASN A 15 -5.25 2.24 -16.62
N CYS A 16 -4.60 1.50 -15.73
CA CYS A 16 -3.15 1.27 -15.75
C CYS A 16 -2.80 -0.11 -16.26
N SER A 17 -1.62 -0.19 -16.86
CA SER A 17 -0.91 -1.45 -17.04
C SER A 17 -0.34 -1.96 -15.71
N ALA A 18 -0.11 -3.27 -15.61
CA ALA A 18 0.60 -3.86 -14.48
C ALA A 18 1.97 -3.20 -14.23
N ARG A 19 2.64 -2.75 -15.29
CA ARG A 19 3.93 -2.05 -15.20
C ARG A 19 3.82 -0.72 -14.43
N GLN A 20 2.78 0.06 -14.69
CA GLN A 20 2.56 1.33 -13.97
C GLN A 20 2.27 1.06 -12.49
N ILE A 21 1.53 -0.01 -12.17
CA ILE A 21 1.30 -0.44 -10.78
C ILE A 21 2.64 -0.77 -10.11
N GLU A 22 3.53 -1.51 -10.78
CA GLU A 22 4.87 -1.80 -10.26
C GLU A 22 5.70 -0.53 -10.03
N GLU A 23 5.66 0.43 -10.94
CA GLU A 23 6.38 1.71 -10.82
C GLU A 23 5.87 2.52 -9.61
N ILE A 24 4.56 2.54 -9.37
CA ILE A 24 3.96 3.16 -8.18
C ILE A 24 4.43 2.47 -6.90
N LEU A 25 4.41 1.14 -6.87
CA LEU A 25 4.85 0.38 -5.69
C LEU A 25 6.34 0.58 -5.41
N ARG A 26 7.18 0.56 -6.45
CA ARG A 26 8.64 0.74 -6.31
C ARG A 26 8.99 2.16 -5.88
N SER A 27 8.31 3.17 -6.41
CA SER A 27 8.54 4.58 -6.03
C SER A 27 8.09 4.89 -4.59
N HIS A 28 7.16 4.11 -4.02
CA HIS A 28 6.65 4.29 -2.66
C HIS A 28 7.17 3.25 -1.65
N VAL A 29 8.28 2.57 -1.94
CA VAL A 29 8.80 1.47 -1.11
C VAL A 29 9.01 1.89 0.35
N GLU A 30 9.49 3.10 0.61
CA GLU A 30 9.72 3.61 1.96
C GLU A 30 8.40 3.78 2.74
N ASN A 31 7.36 4.28 2.07
CA ASN A 31 6.03 4.44 2.67
C ASN A 31 5.41 3.08 2.99
N ILE A 32 5.61 2.08 2.12
CA ILE A 32 5.12 0.72 2.34
C ILE A 32 5.84 0.08 3.54
N GLN A 33 7.15 0.25 3.65
CA GLN A 33 7.93 -0.24 4.79
C GLN A 33 7.55 0.44 6.11
N ALA A 34 7.31 1.75 6.08
CA ALA A 34 6.83 2.50 7.25
C ALA A 34 5.42 2.05 7.65
N PHE A 35 4.54 1.81 6.67
CA PHE A 35 3.19 1.31 6.89
C PHE A 35 3.20 -0.09 7.50
N ASP A 36 4.04 -1.01 7.03
CA ASP A 36 4.18 -2.35 7.59
C ASP A 36 4.57 -2.32 9.08
N LYS A 37 5.51 -1.44 9.44
CA LYS A 37 5.97 -1.25 10.82
C LYS A 37 4.96 -0.58 11.74
N ASN A 38 3.90 0.03 11.20
CA ASN A 38 2.92 0.78 11.99
C ASN A 38 1.75 -0.13 12.44
N PRO A 39 1.62 -0.49 13.72
CA PRO A 39 0.58 -1.41 14.18
C PRO A 39 -0.83 -0.79 14.19
N SER A 40 -0.95 0.53 14.06
CA SER A 40 -2.21 1.27 14.16
C SER A 40 -2.81 1.62 12.80
N LEU A 41 -2.05 1.43 11.71
CA LEU A 41 -2.50 1.72 10.35
C LEU A 41 -2.92 0.44 9.62
N GLY A 42 -4.18 0.41 9.17
CA GLY A 42 -4.75 -0.69 8.39
C GLY A 42 -4.82 -0.44 6.88
N VAL A 43 -4.77 0.82 6.44
CA VAL A 43 -4.84 1.18 5.02
C VAL A 43 -3.77 2.21 4.67
N LEU A 44 -3.06 2.00 3.56
CA LEU A 44 -2.16 2.96 2.92
C LEU A 44 -2.71 3.30 1.53
N THR A 45 -2.88 4.57 1.21
CA THR A 45 -3.32 5.00 -0.13
C THR A 45 -2.15 5.54 -0.93
N LEU A 46 -1.95 5.00 -2.14
CA LEU A 46 -0.96 5.45 -3.11
C LEU A 46 -1.70 6.09 -4.31
N TYR A 47 -1.14 7.18 -4.85
CA TYR A 47 -1.71 7.95 -5.97
C TYR A 47 -0.85 7.79 -7.22
#